data_AF-A0A6I1EBC8-F1
#
_entry.id   AF-A0A6I1EBC8-F1
#
_cell.length_a   1.000
_cell.length_b   1.000
_cell.length_c   1.000
_cell.angle_alpha   90.00
_cell.angle_beta   90.00
_cell.angle_gamma   90.00
#
_symmetry.space_group_name_H-M   'P 1'
#
loop_
_entity.id
_entity.type
_entity.pdbx_description
1 polymer ?
#
loop_
_entity_poly.entity_id
_entity_poly.type
_entity_poly.pdbx_seq_one_letter_code
_entity_poly.pdbx_strand_id
1 'polypeptide(L)'
;MDYMDPRGLRDAFGTFMTGVTVVTSHDKNGNPLGFTANSFTSVSLEPPLLLVCLANSSSNYEALTQAEGFAVNILAEDQKDVSNTFARKVDDRFAAVSWKKGPHGSPILSGVSAWFDCSMHKIVEAGDHIILIGKVEVYDASTAPGLGYANGAYVTPSATAEALNKTTNLVVSAIIERADEVLLIDDGQGGLALPEITADKSGATIALNNLIASTGLGAQPGFVYSIFEDAERERQNISFLCKAGDGLPNLGSFEKLTEQVLSQISDPAVASMLERFANENSIGNYGVYVGNETSGKVRAVNSKG
;
A
#
# COMPACT_ATOMS: atom_id res chain seq x y z
N MET A 1 -25.25 29.76 1.19
CA MET A 1 -23.95 29.07 1.37
C MET A 1 -24.17 27.66 0.92
N ASP A 2 -23.36 27.20 -0.03
CA ASP A 2 -23.51 25.86 -0.60
C ASP A 2 -23.16 24.84 0.47
N TYR A 3 -24.15 24.06 0.91
CA TYR A 3 -23.96 23.07 1.97
C TYR A 3 -23.38 21.82 1.32
N MET A 4 -22.05 21.66 1.38
CA MET A 4 -21.41 20.41 0.96
C MET A 4 -21.91 19.25 1.82
N ASP A 5 -22.32 18.15 1.19
CA ASP A 5 -22.67 16.91 1.90
C ASP A 5 -21.44 16.36 2.64
N PRO A 6 -21.44 16.30 3.99
CA PRO A 6 -20.29 15.84 4.76
C PRO A 6 -19.90 14.39 4.48
N ARG A 7 -20.86 13.54 4.07
CA ARG A 7 -20.56 12.15 3.69
C ARG A 7 -19.87 12.11 2.33
N GLY A 8 -20.44 12.78 1.32
CA GLY A 8 -19.81 12.90 0.00
C GLY A 8 -18.38 13.47 0.07
N LEU A 9 -18.13 14.48 0.91
CA LEU A 9 -16.78 15.04 1.10
C LEU A 9 -15.83 14.05 1.77
N ARG A 10 -16.29 13.32 2.79
CA ARG A 10 -15.50 12.28 3.48
C ARG A 10 -15.14 11.14 2.52
N ASP A 11 -16.08 10.70 1.70
CA ASP A 11 -15.87 9.66 0.72
C ASP A 11 -14.85 10.11 -0.34
N ALA A 12 -14.95 11.36 -0.79
CA ALA A 12 -13.97 11.96 -1.71
C ALA A 12 -12.55 12.01 -1.10
N PHE A 13 -12.39 12.44 0.15
CA PHE A 13 -11.08 12.39 0.83
C PHE A 13 -10.56 10.95 0.99
N GLY A 14 -11.46 10.00 1.23
CA GLY A 14 -11.13 8.57 1.37
C GLY A 14 -10.59 7.91 0.10
N THR A 15 -10.69 8.57 -1.06
CA THR A 15 -10.10 8.08 -2.33
C THR A 15 -8.58 8.16 -2.34
N PHE A 16 -7.98 9.07 -1.55
CA PHE A 16 -6.54 9.14 -1.39
C PHE A 16 -6.08 8.02 -0.46
N MET A 17 -5.39 7.03 -1.02
CA MET A 17 -4.83 5.92 -0.24
C MET A 17 -3.74 6.44 0.70
N THR A 18 -3.78 5.99 1.95
CA THR A 18 -2.77 6.33 2.95
C THR A 18 -2.27 5.10 3.67
N GLY A 19 -1.10 5.22 4.29
CA GLY A 19 -0.70 4.31 5.36
C GLY A 19 -1.49 4.59 6.62
N VAL A 20 -1.51 3.62 7.54
CA VAL A 20 -2.12 3.77 8.86
C VAL A 20 -1.05 4.01 9.89
N THR A 21 -1.24 5.04 10.73
CA THR A 21 -0.33 5.35 11.82
C THR A 21 -1.03 5.34 13.18
N VAL A 22 -0.26 5.13 14.23
CA VAL A 22 -0.66 5.42 15.61
C VAL A 22 0.23 6.53 16.15
N VAL A 23 -0.40 7.65 16.48
CA VAL A 23 0.26 8.76 17.15
C VAL A 23 0.23 8.48 18.64
N THR A 24 1.36 8.66 19.33
CA THR A 24 1.51 8.35 20.75
C THR A 24 2.24 9.47 21.47
N SER A 25 1.93 9.66 22.75
CA SER A 25 2.62 10.59 23.65
C SER A 25 2.33 10.16 25.10
N HIS A 26 2.58 11.05 26.06
CA HIS A 26 2.20 10.86 27.46
C HIS A 26 1.20 11.94 27.89
N ASP A 27 0.31 11.60 28.83
CA ASP A 27 -0.49 12.59 29.53
C ASP A 27 0.33 13.34 30.58
N LYS A 28 -0.28 14.33 31.24
CA LYS A 28 0.35 15.12 32.31
C LYS A 28 0.82 14.31 33.53
N ASN A 29 0.29 13.09 33.71
CA ASN A 29 0.65 12.19 34.80
C ASN A 29 1.74 11.19 34.36
N GLY A 30 2.19 11.25 33.11
CA GLY A 30 3.16 10.31 32.54
C GLY A 30 2.56 8.99 32.07
N ASN A 31 1.23 8.87 31.98
CA ASN A 31 0.59 7.69 31.40
C ASN A 31 0.64 7.74 29.87
N PRO A 32 0.88 6.62 29.18
CA PRO A 32 0.91 6.61 27.73
C PRO A 32 -0.49 6.86 27.15
N LEU A 33 -0.54 7.69 26.11
CA LEU A 33 -1.74 7.93 25.32
C LEU A 33 -1.43 7.76 23.83
N GLY A 34 -2.46 7.48 23.04
CA GLY A 34 -2.31 7.44 21.60
C GLY A 34 -3.63 7.31 20.87
N PHE A 35 -3.60 7.54 19.56
CA PHE A 35 -4.75 7.43 18.68
C PHE A 35 -4.32 7.01 17.27
N THR A 36 -5.21 6.31 16.57
CA THR A 36 -5.00 5.99 15.15
C THR A 36 -5.24 7.23 14.30
N ALA A 37 -4.33 7.49 13.36
CA ALA A 37 -4.45 8.54 12.37
C ALA A 37 -4.03 8.02 11.00
N ASN A 38 -4.60 8.60 9.95
CA ASN A 38 -4.20 8.32 8.57
C ASN A 38 -4.01 9.60 7.76
N SER A 39 -3.91 10.75 8.45
CA SER A 39 -3.66 12.09 7.89
C SER A 39 -2.17 12.48 7.98
N PHE A 40 -1.28 11.51 8.14
CA PHE A 40 0.15 11.72 8.26
C PHE A 40 0.73 12.27 6.95
N THR A 41 1.73 13.16 7.03
CA THR A 41 2.48 13.64 5.85
C THR A 41 3.91 14.00 6.25
N SER A 42 4.90 13.59 5.44
CA SER A 42 6.27 14.12 5.52
C SER A 42 6.32 15.54 4.95
N VAL A 43 6.92 16.48 5.66
CA VAL A 43 6.85 17.92 5.33
C VAL A 43 8.17 18.47 4.81
N SER A 44 9.27 18.16 5.48
CA SER A 44 10.59 18.72 5.17
C SER A 44 11.69 17.74 5.57
N LEU A 45 12.80 17.76 4.83
CA LEU A 45 14.02 17.01 5.18
C LEU A 45 15.00 17.86 6.01
N GLU A 46 15.08 19.17 5.77
CA GLU A 46 15.94 20.08 6.52
C GLU A 46 15.23 21.42 6.83
N PRO A 47 14.82 21.67 8.08
CA PRO A 47 14.83 20.72 9.20
C PRO A 47 13.88 19.53 8.96
N PRO A 48 14.09 18.37 9.61
CA PRO A 48 13.27 17.18 9.38
C PRO A 48 11.92 17.34 10.07
N LEU A 49 10.87 17.59 9.28
CA LEU A 49 9.52 17.86 9.77
C LEU A 49 8.50 16.86 9.20
N LEU A 50 7.54 16.50 10.03
CA LEU A 50 6.34 15.75 9.65
C LEU A 50 5.10 16.41 10.26
N LEU A 51 3.91 16.03 9.77
CA LEU A 51 2.65 16.46 10.36
C LEU A 51 1.65 15.32 10.52
N VAL A 52 0.71 15.52 11.44
CA VAL A 52 -0.51 14.72 11.62
C VAL A 52 -1.64 15.61 12.12
N CYS A 53 -2.89 15.26 11.82
CA CYS A 53 -4.06 16.03 12.23
C CYS A 53 -4.75 15.35 13.41
N LEU A 54 -5.21 16.14 14.38
CA LEU A 54 -5.97 15.68 15.53
C LEU A 54 -7.31 16.40 15.55
N ALA A 55 -8.40 15.64 15.65
CA ALA A 55 -9.73 16.22 15.78
C ALA A 55 -9.86 17.00 17.09
N ASN A 56 -10.52 18.16 17.05
CA ASN A 56 -10.78 18.98 18.24
C ASN A 56 -11.66 18.24 19.27
N SER A 57 -12.43 17.23 18.82
CA SER A 57 -13.28 16.37 19.65
C SER A 57 -12.56 15.18 20.29
N SER A 58 -11.25 15.02 20.04
CA SER A 58 -10.48 13.91 20.60
C SER A 58 -10.36 14.00 22.11
N SER A 59 -10.49 12.86 22.81
CA SER A 59 -10.20 12.77 24.25
C SER A 59 -8.75 13.10 24.60
N ASN A 60 -7.85 13.00 23.62
CA ASN A 60 -6.41 13.27 23.80
C ASN A 60 -6.03 14.72 23.48
N TYR A 61 -6.99 15.58 23.13
CA TYR A 61 -6.72 16.94 22.65
C TYR A 61 -5.92 17.78 23.66
N GLU A 62 -6.39 17.86 24.90
CA GLU A 62 -5.74 18.67 25.95
C GLU A 62 -4.32 18.17 26.24
N ALA A 63 -4.14 16.86 26.32
CA ALA A 63 -2.84 16.26 26.61
C ALA A 63 -1.83 16.47 25.46
N LEU A 64 -2.23 16.29 24.21
CA LEU A 64 -1.33 16.45 23.05
C LEU A 64 -0.98 17.91 22.75
N THR A 65 -1.89 18.84 23.02
CA THR A 65 -1.61 20.28 22.85
C THR A 65 -0.64 20.83 23.89
N GLN A 66 -0.47 20.12 25.02
CA GLN A 66 0.46 20.47 26.09
C GLN A 66 1.72 19.59 26.10
N ALA A 67 1.77 18.55 25.27
CA ALA A 67 2.89 17.61 25.23
C ALA A 67 4.15 18.25 24.61
N GLU A 68 5.32 17.91 25.16
CA GLU A 68 6.62 18.34 24.62
C GLU A 68 6.93 17.69 23.27
N GLY A 69 6.30 16.55 22.97
CA GLY A 69 6.56 15.76 21.78
C GLY A 69 5.55 14.64 21.59
N PHE A 70 5.69 13.93 20.47
CA PHE A 70 4.89 12.77 20.13
C PHE A 70 5.68 11.84 19.21
N ALA A 71 5.30 10.56 19.18
CA ALA A 71 5.79 9.64 18.17
C ALA A 71 4.70 9.27 17.16
N VAL A 72 5.12 9.10 15.90
CA VAL A 72 4.29 8.52 14.83
C VAL A 72 4.79 7.11 14.56
N ASN A 73 3.92 6.12 14.77
CA ASN A 73 4.20 4.72 14.52
C ASN A 73 3.47 4.29 13.23
N ILE A 74 4.20 4.05 12.14
CA ILE A 74 3.64 3.55 10.88
C ILE A 74 3.41 2.05 11.00
N LEU A 75 2.15 1.63 11.02
CA LEU A 75 1.78 0.24 11.28
C LEU A 75 2.20 -0.69 10.13
N ALA A 76 2.67 -1.90 10.49
CA ALA A 76 2.88 -2.98 9.53
C ALA A 76 1.55 -3.66 9.15
N GLU A 77 1.53 -4.37 8.02
CA GLU A 77 0.32 -4.95 7.43
C GLU A 77 -0.46 -5.91 8.36
N ASP A 78 0.21 -6.58 9.28
CA ASP A 78 -0.38 -7.49 10.27
C ASP A 78 -0.99 -6.76 11.48
N GLN A 79 -0.80 -5.44 11.59
CA GLN A 79 -1.19 -4.64 12.76
C GLN A 79 -2.58 -3.98 12.62
N LYS A 80 -3.50 -4.61 11.88
CA LYS A 80 -4.90 -4.16 11.77
C LYS A 80 -5.58 -4.03 13.14
N ASP A 81 -5.32 -4.97 14.06
CA ASP A 81 -5.93 -4.96 15.38
C ASP A 81 -5.40 -3.82 16.27
N VAL A 82 -4.13 -3.44 16.08
CA VAL A 82 -3.55 -2.26 16.72
C VAL A 82 -4.29 -1.00 16.24
N SER A 83 -4.46 -0.84 14.93
CA SER A 83 -5.22 0.28 14.36
C SER A 83 -6.64 0.36 14.94
N ASN A 84 -7.35 -0.77 15.01
CA ASN A 84 -8.70 -0.84 15.57
C ASN A 84 -8.74 -0.44 17.05
N THR A 85 -7.77 -0.91 17.84
CA THR A 85 -7.67 -0.62 19.28
C THR A 85 -7.49 0.87 19.53
N PHE A 86 -6.57 1.51 18.80
CA PHE A 86 -6.26 2.93 18.97
C PHE A 86 -7.29 3.88 18.34
N ALA A 87 -8.19 3.37 17.49
CA ALA A 87 -9.32 4.14 16.95
C ALA A 87 -10.58 4.09 17.86
N ARG A 88 -10.74 3.05 18.68
CA ARG A 88 -11.91 2.84 19.54
C ARG A 88 -11.75 3.49 20.92
N LYS A 89 -12.87 3.81 21.56
CA LYS A 89 -12.90 4.20 22.98
C LYS A 89 -12.82 2.92 23.83
N VAL A 90 -11.62 2.61 24.32
CA VAL A 90 -11.34 1.49 25.23
C VAL A 90 -10.52 2.03 26.40
N ASP A 91 -10.68 1.44 27.58
CA ASP A 91 -10.14 1.99 28.83
C ASP A 91 -8.60 1.98 28.87
N ASP A 92 -7.97 0.90 28.40
CA ASP A 92 -6.50 0.81 28.28
C ASP A 92 -6.10 0.26 26.90
N ARG A 93 -5.69 1.17 26.01
CA ARG A 93 -5.21 0.83 24.65
C ARG A 93 -3.82 0.18 24.67
N PHE A 94 -2.98 0.54 25.63
CA PHE A 94 -1.59 0.11 25.69
C PHE A 94 -1.43 -1.27 26.32
N ALA A 95 -2.40 -1.74 27.11
CA ALA A 95 -2.44 -3.12 27.57
C ALA A 95 -2.53 -4.16 26.43
N ALA A 96 -3.07 -3.78 25.27
CA ALA A 96 -3.26 -4.69 24.13
C ALA A 96 -2.07 -4.75 23.18
N VAL A 97 -1.01 -3.97 23.40
CA VAL A 97 0.12 -3.86 22.46
C VAL A 97 1.47 -3.82 23.17
N SER A 98 2.48 -4.45 22.56
CA SER A 98 3.86 -4.34 23.04
C SER A 98 4.47 -3.01 22.61
N TRP A 99 4.98 -2.25 23.57
CA TRP A 99 5.60 -0.95 23.31
C TRP A 99 6.78 -0.71 24.27
N LYS A 100 7.64 0.24 23.91
CA LYS A 100 8.76 0.70 24.75
C LYS A 100 8.81 2.21 24.76
N LYS A 101 9.43 2.80 25.77
CA LYS A 101 9.75 4.24 25.75
C LYS A 101 10.77 4.52 24.63
N GLY A 102 10.44 5.47 23.76
CA GLY A 102 11.30 5.92 22.67
C GLY A 102 12.51 6.70 23.17
N PRO A 103 13.54 6.87 22.31
CA PRO A 103 14.77 7.58 22.69
C PRO A 103 14.56 9.06 23.05
N HIS A 104 13.59 9.74 22.44
CA HIS A 104 13.18 11.11 22.78
C HIS A 104 12.03 11.12 23.80
N GLY A 105 11.36 9.98 23.99
CA GLY A 105 10.60 9.68 25.19
C GLY A 105 9.15 9.29 24.94
N SER A 106 8.64 9.42 23.71
CA SER A 106 7.28 9.01 23.36
C SER A 106 7.16 7.48 23.24
N PRO A 107 5.98 6.88 23.41
CA PRO A 107 5.80 5.43 23.25
C PRO A 107 6.09 4.94 21.81
N ILE A 108 6.93 3.94 21.66
CA ILE A 108 7.22 3.29 20.37
C ILE A 108 6.63 1.88 20.37
N LEU A 109 5.71 1.62 19.45
CA LEU A 109 5.08 0.31 19.31
C LEU A 109 6.05 -0.69 18.65
N SER A 110 5.98 -1.95 19.07
CA SER A 110 6.80 -3.01 18.50
C SER A 110 6.21 -3.51 17.17
N GLY A 111 7.07 -4.00 16.26
CA GLY A 111 6.63 -4.62 15.00
C GLY A 111 6.11 -3.65 13.94
N VAL A 112 6.31 -2.35 14.13
CA VAL A 112 5.89 -1.31 13.18
C VAL A 112 6.78 -1.31 11.93
N SER A 113 6.22 -0.86 10.80
CA SER A 113 6.97 -0.66 9.56
C SER A 113 8.02 0.44 9.73
N ALA A 114 7.65 1.54 10.40
CA ALA A 114 8.59 2.60 10.79
C ALA A 114 8.08 3.38 12.00
N TRP A 115 8.95 4.12 12.67
CA TRP A 115 8.54 5.10 13.68
C TRP A 115 9.41 6.36 13.67
N PHE A 116 8.83 7.46 14.14
CA PHE A 116 9.47 8.76 14.29
C PHE A 116 9.16 9.30 15.68
N ASP A 117 10.17 9.55 16.50
CA ASP A 117 10.06 10.16 17.83
C ASP A 117 10.41 11.65 17.72
N CYS A 118 9.44 12.52 17.99
CA CYS A 118 9.47 13.92 17.60
C CYS A 118 9.33 14.85 18.79
N SER A 119 9.97 16.01 18.70
CA SER A 119 9.63 17.18 19.51
C SER A 119 8.48 17.95 18.86
N MET A 120 7.62 18.59 19.67
CA MET A 120 6.55 19.44 19.16
C MET A 120 7.14 20.71 18.53
N HIS A 121 6.99 20.86 17.21
CA HIS A 121 7.52 22.02 16.51
C HIS A 121 6.50 23.15 16.41
N LYS A 122 5.25 22.82 16.04
CA LYS A 122 4.17 23.81 15.89
C LYS A 122 2.80 23.13 15.94
N ILE A 123 1.83 23.85 16.49
CA ILE A 123 0.41 23.50 16.40
C ILE A 123 -0.30 24.57 15.58
N VAL A 124 -1.11 24.16 14.60
CA VAL A 124 -1.86 25.07 13.73
C VAL A 124 -3.35 24.72 13.78
N GLU A 125 -4.20 25.72 14.03
CA GLU A 125 -5.66 25.56 13.96
C GLU A 125 -6.10 25.38 12.50
N ALA A 126 -6.93 24.38 12.23
CA ALA A 126 -7.36 24.02 10.89
C ALA A 126 -8.82 23.51 10.89
N GLY A 127 -9.76 24.38 11.24
CA GLY A 127 -11.18 24.05 11.27
C GLY A 127 -11.55 23.16 12.46
N ASP A 128 -12.14 21.99 12.20
CA ASP A 128 -12.51 21.01 13.23
C ASP A 128 -11.35 20.10 13.68
N HIS A 129 -10.15 20.37 13.17
CA HIS A 129 -8.90 19.73 13.57
C HIS A 129 -7.82 20.76 13.90
N ILE A 130 -6.79 20.30 14.59
CA ILE A 130 -5.48 20.94 14.65
C ILE A 130 -4.46 20.12 13.86
N ILE A 131 -3.46 20.80 13.31
CA ILE A 131 -2.29 20.18 12.68
C ILE A 131 -1.16 20.22 13.71
N LEU A 132 -0.70 19.03 14.10
CA LEU A 132 0.49 18.86 14.90
C LEU A 132 1.68 18.70 13.94
N ILE A 133 2.63 19.63 13.99
CA ILE A 133 3.88 19.57 13.24
C ILE A 133 4.96 19.14 14.23
N GLY A 134 5.59 18.00 13.95
CA GLY A 134 6.67 17.43 14.75
C GLY A 134 8.01 17.61 14.05
N LYS A 135 9.05 17.96 14.81
CA LYS A 135 10.43 17.86 14.34
C LYS A 135 10.97 16.50 14.72
N VAL A 136 11.42 15.73 13.74
CA VAL A 136 11.94 14.38 13.96
C VAL A 136 13.28 14.49 14.68
N GLU A 137 13.38 13.91 15.87
CA GLU A 137 14.63 13.86 16.63
C GLU A 137 15.31 12.50 16.46
N VAL A 138 14.53 11.41 16.44
CA VAL A 138 15.01 10.05 16.19
C VAL A 138 13.99 9.27 15.36
N TYR A 139 14.45 8.36 14.50
CA TYR A 139 13.58 7.47 13.75
C TYR A 139 14.26 6.10 13.55
N ASP A 140 13.46 5.11 13.20
CA ASP A 140 13.93 3.81 12.74
C ASP A 140 12.89 3.20 11.80
N ALA A 141 13.32 2.27 10.95
CA ALA A 141 12.46 1.63 9.97
C ALA A 141 12.82 0.14 9.85
N SER A 142 11.80 -0.69 9.65
CA SER A 142 11.94 -2.10 9.31
C SER A 142 11.66 -2.32 7.82
N THR A 143 11.84 -3.55 7.36
CA THR A 143 11.46 -3.97 6.01
C THR A 143 10.02 -4.48 5.92
N ALA A 144 9.27 -4.46 7.03
CA ALA A 144 7.89 -4.94 7.04
C ALA A 144 7.00 -4.00 6.22
N PRO A 145 6.17 -4.53 5.29
CA PRO A 145 5.26 -3.71 4.51
C PRO A 145 4.23 -3.03 5.41
N GLY A 146 3.85 -1.80 5.05
CA GLY A 146 2.89 -1.00 5.82
C GLY A 146 1.44 -1.42 5.62
N LEU A 147 0.61 -1.20 6.64
CA LEU A 147 -0.84 -1.30 6.57
C LEU A 147 -1.41 -0.10 5.80
N GLY A 148 -2.13 -0.36 4.72
CA GLY A 148 -2.82 0.65 3.91
C GLY A 148 -4.27 0.87 4.34
N TYR A 149 -4.82 2.02 3.95
CA TYR A 149 -6.22 2.38 4.11
C TYR A 149 -6.72 3.17 2.92
N ALA A 150 -7.83 2.73 2.32
CA ALA A 150 -8.47 3.40 1.19
C ALA A 150 -9.98 3.13 1.21
N ASN A 151 -10.79 4.13 0.87
CA ASN A 151 -12.25 4.03 0.77
C ASN A 151 -12.93 3.40 2.00
N GLY A 152 -12.42 3.69 3.21
CA GLY A 152 -12.98 3.15 4.44
C GLY A 152 -12.58 1.71 4.79
N ALA A 153 -11.62 1.12 4.07
CA ALA A 153 -11.18 -0.25 4.27
C ALA A 153 -9.65 -0.36 4.40
N TYR A 154 -9.18 -1.34 5.16
CA TYR A 154 -7.78 -1.72 5.21
C TYR A 154 -7.35 -2.41 3.93
N VAL A 155 -6.13 -2.11 3.48
CA VAL A 155 -5.48 -2.73 2.32
C VAL A 155 -4.14 -3.26 2.79
N THR A 156 -3.86 -4.53 2.55
CA THR A 156 -2.55 -5.12 2.85
C THR A 156 -2.00 -5.82 1.60
N PRO A 157 -0.67 -5.78 1.38
CA PRO A 157 -0.03 -6.63 0.39
C PRO A 157 -0.39 -8.11 0.55
N SER A 158 -0.42 -8.63 1.78
CA SER A 158 -0.80 -10.01 2.09
C SER A 158 -2.27 -10.36 1.84
N ALA A 159 -3.25 -9.51 2.14
CA ALA A 159 -4.67 -9.82 1.90
C ALA A 159 -4.97 -9.88 0.39
N THR A 160 -4.20 -9.14 -0.40
CA THR A 160 -4.28 -9.24 -1.86
C THR A 160 -3.71 -10.58 -2.35
N ALA A 161 -2.72 -11.15 -1.62
CA ALA A 161 -2.20 -12.50 -1.87
C ALA A 161 -3.12 -13.62 -1.30
N GLU A 162 -3.76 -13.43 -0.16
CA GLU A 162 -4.63 -14.43 0.50
C GLU A 162 -6.02 -14.55 -0.14
N ALA A 163 -6.56 -13.47 -0.70
CA ALA A 163 -7.80 -13.51 -1.49
C ALA A 163 -7.71 -14.46 -2.70
N LEU A 164 -6.51 -14.92 -3.04
CA LEU A 164 -6.21 -15.82 -4.14
C LEU A 164 -6.01 -17.28 -3.71
N ASN A 165 -5.87 -17.56 -2.40
CA ASN A 165 -5.52 -18.89 -1.88
C ASN A 165 -6.73 -19.83 -1.70
N LYS A 166 -7.96 -19.38 -2.00
CA LYS A 166 -9.18 -20.22 -1.88
C LYS A 166 -9.61 -20.89 -3.18
N THR A 167 -8.87 -20.69 -4.27
CA THR A 167 -9.32 -21.08 -5.60
C THR A 167 -8.41 -22.18 -6.14
N THR A 168 -8.99 -23.32 -6.47
CA THR A 168 -8.35 -24.31 -7.33
C THR A 168 -8.10 -23.67 -8.70
N ASN A 169 -6.91 -23.86 -9.29
CA ASN A 169 -6.49 -23.29 -10.58
C ASN A 169 -6.17 -21.78 -10.58
N LEU A 170 -5.44 -21.29 -9.56
CA LEU A 170 -4.86 -19.95 -9.58
C LEU A 170 -3.66 -19.89 -10.54
N VAL A 171 -3.70 -18.99 -11.52
CA VAL A 171 -2.59 -18.61 -12.40
C VAL A 171 -1.98 -17.30 -11.90
N VAL A 172 -0.67 -17.32 -11.66
CA VAL A 172 0.12 -16.17 -11.24
C VAL A 172 0.98 -15.73 -12.41
N SER A 173 0.83 -14.48 -12.84
CA SER A 173 1.64 -13.84 -13.86
C SER A 173 2.41 -12.65 -13.30
N ALA A 174 3.53 -12.30 -13.96
CA ALA A 174 4.38 -11.19 -13.54
C ALA A 174 4.56 -10.19 -14.68
N ILE A 175 4.10 -8.95 -14.47
CA ILE A 175 4.44 -7.80 -15.30
C ILE A 175 5.81 -7.31 -14.82
N ILE A 176 6.88 -7.84 -15.40
CA ILE A 176 8.25 -7.45 -15.04
C ILE A 176 8.63 -6.27 -15.91
N GLU A 177 8.68 -5.07 -15.33
CA GLU A 177 8.95 -3.83 -16.07
C GLU A 177 10.38 -3.33 -15.89
N ARG A 178 10.90 -2.70 -16.95
CA ARG A 178 12.16 -1.95 -16.96
C ARG A 178 12.12 -0.87 -18.03
N ALA A 179 12.37 0.39 -17.65
CA ALA A 179 12.47 1.52 -18.59
C ALA A 179 11.30 1.60 -19.61
N ASP A 180 10.06 1.46 -19.12
CA ASP A 180 8.81 1.46 -19.90
C ASP A 180 8.61 0.27 -20.87
N GLU A 181 9.43 -0.76 -20.72
CA GLU A 181 9.28 -2.04 -21.41
C GLU A 181 8.83 -3.12 -20.42
N VAL A 182 8.10 -4.11 -20.92
CA VAL A 182 7.64 -5.27 -20.14
C VAL A 182 8.28 -6.52 -20.71
N LEU A 183 8.73 -7.42 -19.83
CA LEU A 183 9.20 -8.73 -20.23
C LEU A 183 8.03 -9.55 -20.80
N LEU A 184 8.12 -9.90 -22.09
CA LEU A 184 7.22 -10.81 -22.76
C LEU A 184 7.96 -12.08 -23.16
N ILE A 185 7.28 -13.21 -23.11
CA ILE A 185 7.78 -14.52 -23.52
C ILE A 185 6.99 -15.05 -24.71
N ASP A 186 7.60 -15.97 -25.47
CA ASP A 186 6.91 -16.75 -26.50
C ASP A 186 5.92 -17.70 -25.83
N ASP A 187 4.67 -17.72 -26.31
CA ASP A 187 3.61 -18.58 -25.79
C ASP A 187 3.69 -20.04 -26.30
N GLY A 188 4.63 -20.32 -27.20
CA GLY A 188 4.82 -21.61 -27.88
C GLY A 188 3.89 -21.85 -29.06
N GLN A 189 3.00 -20.90 -29.38
CA GLN A 189 2.04 -20.94 -30.49
C GLN A 189 2.24 -19.81 -31.50
N GLY A 190 3.34 -19.06 -31.37
CA GLY A 190 3.69 -17.95 -32.25
C GLY A 190 3.09 -16.61 -31.84
N GLY A 191 2.60 -16.50 -30.61
CA GLY A 191 2.19 -15.26 -29.96
C GLY A 191 3.05 -14.93 -28.74
N LEU A 192 2.68 -13.86 -28.06
CA LEU A 192 3.37 -13.35 -26.87
C LEU A 192 2.50 -13.53 -25.63
N ALA A 193 3.15 -13.75 -24.49
CA ALA A 193 2.51 -13.87 -23.19
C ALA A 193 3.34 -13.19 -22.10
N LEU A 194 2.71 -12.92 -20.96
CA LEU A 194 3.44 -12.63 -19.73
C LEU A 194 4.06 -13.93 -19.19
N PRO A 195 5.20 -13.86 -18.49
CA PRO A 195 5.62 -14.96 -17.63
C PRO A 195 4.49 -15.33 -16.67
N GLU A 196 4.11 -16.62 -16.66
CA GLU A 196 3.06 -17.14 -15.79
C GLU A 196 3.38 -18.53 -15.24
N ILE A 197 2.76 -18.85 -14.09
CA ILE A 197 2.82 -20.17 -13.46
C ILE A 197 1.49 -20.46 -12.76
N THR A 198 1.04 -21.72 -12.80
CA THR A 198 -0.09 -22.14 -11.97
C THR A 198 0.38 -22.36 -10.53
N ALA A 199 -0.21 -21.64 -9.57
CA ALA A 199 0.11 -21.80 -8.16
C ALA A 199 -0.39 -23.16 -7.65
N ASP A 200 0.46 -23.83 -6.88
CA ASP A 200 0.08 -25.02 -6.13
C ASP A 200 -0.44 -24.63 -4.73
N LYS A 201 -0.56 -25.61 -3.83
CA LYS A 201 -1.04 -25.39 -2.46
C LYS A 201 -0.13 -24.50 -1.61
N SER A 202 1.06 -24.15 -2.09
CA SER A 202 1.98 -23.21 -1.44
C SER A 202 1.59 -21.74 -1.64
N GLY A 203 0.66 -21.46 -2.57
CA GLY A 203 0.03 -20.16 -2.74
C GLY A 203 0.77 -19.20 -3.68
N ALA A 204 0.17 -18.03 -3.89
CA ALA A 204 0.57 -17.07 -4.93
C ALA A 204 2.00 -16.52 -4.75
N THR A 205 2.42 -16.25 -3.51
CA THR A 205 3.74 -15.66 -3.22
C THR A 205 4.89 -16.60 -3.58
N ILE A 206 4.76 -17.88 -3.25
CA ILE A 206 5.79 -18.88 -3.58
C ILE A 206 5.83 -19.10 -5.09
N ALA A 207 4.65 -19.17 -5.73
CA ALA A 207 4.53 -19.25 -7.19
C ALA A 207 5.21 -18.06 -7.88
N LEU A 208 4.98 -16.82 -7.42
CA LEU A 208 5.60 -15.62 -7.97
C LEU A 208 7.13 -15.63 -7.85
N ASN A 209 7.66 -16.03 -6.69
CA ASN A 209 9.11 -16.10 -6.48
C ASN A 209 9.76 -17.14 -7.41
N ASN A 210 9.12 -18.31 -7.58
CA ASN A 210 9.58 -19.34 -8.51
C ASN A 210 9.54 -18.85 -9.96
N LEU A 211 8.46 -18.14 -10.33
CA LEU A 211 8.30 -17.55 -11.66
C LEU A 211 9.41 -16.54 -11.95
N ILE A 212 9.65 -15.58 -11.04
CA ILE A 212 10.72 -14.60 -11.19
C ILE A 212 12.08 -15.31 -11.34
N ALA A 213 12.38 -16.27 -10.47
CA ALA A 213 13.62 -17.03 -10.54
C ALA A 213 13.81 -17.74 -11.89
N SER A 214 12.73 -18.25 -12.49
CA SER A 214 12.78 -18.92 -13.79
C SER A 214 13.20 -18.00 -14.94
N THR A 215 12.92 -16.69 -14.85
CA THR A 215 13.33 -15.71 -15.86
C THR A 215 14.84 -15.45 -15.89
N GLY A 216 15.57 -15.86 -14.84
CA GLY A 216 16.99 -15.54 -14.66
C GLY A 216 17.28 -14.09 -14.25
N LEU A 217 16.24 -13.26 -14.06
CA LEU A 217 16.38 -11.89 -13.58
C LEU A 217 16.30 -11.82 -12.05
N GLY A 218 17.09 -10.92 -11.46
CA GLY A 218 16.83 -10.45 -10.11
C GLY A 218 15.69 -9.43 -10.11
N ALA A 219 14.43 -9.86 -10.19
CA ALA A 219 13.29 -8.96 -10.08
C ALA A 219 12.76 -8.89 -8.64
N GLN A 220 12.33 -7.70 -8.21
CA GLN A 220 11.68 -7.52 -6.92
C GLN A 220 10.16 -7.63 -7.10
N PRO A 221 9.48 -8.54 -6.37
CA PRO A 221 8.02 -8.58 -6.33
C PRO A 221 7.46 -7.24 -5.87
N GLY A 222 6.56 -6.65 -6.65
CA GLY A 222 5.80 -5.46 -6.25
C GLY A 222 4.38 -5.82 -5.83
N PHE A 223 3.44 -4.92 -6.10
CA PHE A 223 2.04 -5.08 -5.71
C PHE A 223 1.22 -5.82 -6.79
N VAL A 224 0.02 -6.24 -6.40
CA VAL A 224 -0.94 -6.87 -7.32
C VAL A 224 -1.53 -5.84 -8.26
N TYR A 225 -1.28 -5.99 -9.55
CA TYR A 225 -1.79 -5.11 -10.60
C TYR A 225 -3.22 -5.46 -11.03
N SER A 226 -3.51 -6.74 -11.18
CA SER A 226 -4.80 -7.20 -11.70
C SER A 226 -5.23 -8.53 -11.08
N ILE A 227 -6.51 -8.66 -10.80
CA ILE A 227 -7.16 -9.93 -10.45
C ILE A 227 -8.40 -10.07 -11.32
N PHE A 228 -8.50 -11.18 -12.06
CA PHE A 228 -9.70 -11.50 -12.84
C PHE A 228 -9.98 -13.00 -12.87
N GLU A 229 -11.23 -13.34 -13.14
CA GLU A 229 -11.68 -14.70 -13.36
C GLU A 229 -11.87 -14.93 -14.86
N ASP A 230 -11.29 -16.03 -15.36
CA ASP A 230 -11.50 -16.59 -16.69
C ASP A 230 -12.51 -17.74 -16.50
N ALA A 231 -13.79 -17.44 -16.76
CA ALA A 231 -14.86 -18.39 -16.50
C ALA A 231 -14.86 -19.53 -17.52
N GLU A 232 -14.37 -19.29 -18.75
CA GLU A 232 -14.26 -20.31 -19.78
C GLU A 232 -13.23 -21.39 -19.43
N ARG A 233 -12.10 -20.99 -18.85
CA ARG A 233 -11.01 -21.92 -18.47
C ARG A 233 -11.07 -22.37 -17.02
N GLU A 234 -12.06 -21.91 -16.25
CA GLU A 234 -12.20 -22.14 -14.80
C GLU A 234 -10.90 -21.80 -14.05
N ARG A 235 -10.33 -20.63 -14.36
CA ARG A 235 -9.06 -20.15 -13.79
C ARG A 235 -9.25 -18.79 -13.16
N GLN A 236 -8.58 -18.60 -12.03
CA GLN A 236 -8.39 -17.26 -11.48
C GLN A 236 -7.00 -16.77 -11.85
N ASN A 237 -6.91 -15.56 -12.38
CA ASN A 237 -5.66 -14.96 -12.80
C ASN A 237 -5.31 -13.83 -11.84
N ILE A 238 -4.05 -13.81 -11.39
CA ILE A 238 -3.44 -12.66 -10.74
C ILE A 238 -2.20 -12.23 -11.51
N SER A 239 -2.04 -10.93 -11.70
CA SER A 239 -0.83 -10.33 -12.24
C SER A 239 -0.17 -9.42 -11.20
N PHE A 240 1.12 -9.64 -10.93
CA PHE A 240 1.94 -8.80 -10.07
C PHE A 240 2.78 -7.84 -10.91
N LEU A 241 2.82 -6.57 -10.53
CA LEU A 241 3.80 -5.63 -11.07
C LEU A 241 5.13 -5.86 -10.36
N CYS A 242 6.20 -6.09 -11.12
CA CYS A 242 7.53 -6.37 -10.59
C CYS A 242 8.54 -5.42 -11.25
N LYS A 243 9.51 -4.92 -10.49
CA LYS A 243 10.63 -4.15 -11.06
C LYS A 243 11.78 -5.10 -11.39
N ALA A 244 12.22 -5.09 -12.65
CA ALA A 244 13.39 -5.85 -13.05
C ALA A 244 14.66 -5.25 -12.43
N GLY A 245 15.57 -6.11 -11.97
CA GLY A 245 16.95 -5.71 -11.67
C GLY A 245 17.82 -5.67 -12.92
N ASP A 246 19.11 -5.47 -12.69
CA ASP A 246 20.13 -5.48 -13.75
C ASP A 246 20.30 -6.88 -14.35
N GLY A 247 20.66 -6.94 -15.64
CA GLY A 247 20.92 -8.19 -16.36
C GLY A 247 19.99 -8.44 -17.56
N LEU A 248 20.20 -9.55 -18.25
CA LEU A 248 19.34 -9.98 -19.36
C LEU A 248 18.48 -11.17 -18.91
N PRO A 249 17.21 -11.23 -19.31
CA PRO A 249 16.40 -12.41 -19.04
C PRO A 249 16.93 -13.59 -19.86
N ASN A 250 16.82 -14.78 -19.29
CA ASN A 250 17.10 -16.03 -19.99
C ASN A 250 15.89 -16.54 -20.78
N LEU A 251 14.72 -15.92 -20.56
CA LEU A 251 13.44 -16.22 -21.21
C LEU A 251 12.79 -14.92 -21.68
N GLY A 252 12.47 -14.83 -22.97
CA GLY A 252 11.77 -13.69 -23.54
C GLY A 252 12.63 -12.44 -23.76
N SER A 253 11.96 -11.33 -24.05
CA SER A 253 12.57 -10.01 -24.29
C SER A 253 11.74 -8.91 -23.65
N PHE A 254 12.41 -7.81 -23.30
CA PHE A 254 11.72 -6.59 -22.89
C PHE A 254 11.16 -5.91 -24.14
N GLU A 255 9.85 -5.72 -24.16
CA GLU A 255 9.13 -5.14 -25.29
C GLU A 255 8.40 -3.88 -24.86
N LYS A 256 8.41 -2.87 -25.73
CA LYS A 256 7.55 -1.70 -25.57
C LYS A 256 6.13 -2.07 -26.02
N LEU A 257 5.15 -1.84 -25.15
CA LEU A 257 3.74 -2.18 -25.38
C LEU A 257 3.07 -1.24 -26.41
N THR A 258 3.46 -1.38 -27.67
CA THR A 258 2.82 -0.73 -28.82
C THR A 258 1.57 -1.50 -29.27
N GLU A 259 0.68 -0.89 -30.05
CA GLU A 259 -0.48 -1.58 -30.64
C GLU A 259 -0.07 -2.87 -31.39
N GLN A 260 1.08 -2.85 -32.08
CA GLN A 260 1.60 -4.01 -32.79
C GLN A 260 1.99 -5.15 -31.82
N VAL A 261 2.63 -4.83 -30.70
CA VAL A 261 3.01 -5.83 -29.69
C VAL A 261 1.76 -6.36 -28.98
N LEU A 262 0.83 -5.47 -28.60
CA LEU A 262 -0.42 -5.84 -27.96
C LEU A 262 -1.28 -6.76 -28.84
N SER A 263 -1.27 -6.56 -30.17
CA SER A 263 -1.99 -7.43 -31.12
C SER A 263 -1.42 -8.85 -31.22
N GLN A 264 -0.19 -9.08 -30.74
CA GLN A 264 0.46 -10.39 -30.71
C GLN A 264 0.26 -11.11 -29.37
N ILE A 265 -0.37 -10.47 -28.37
CA ILE A 265 -0.65 -11.10 -27.09
C ILE A 265 -1.78 -12.12 -27.26
N SER A 266 -1.50 -13.37 -26.92
CA SER A 266 -2.39 -14.49 -27.24
C SER A 266 -3.68 -14.51 -26.41
N ASP A 267 -3.61 -14.01 -25.18
CA ASP A 267 -4.77 -13.90 -24.30
C ASP A 267 -5.40 -12.50 -24.41
N PRO A 268 -6.65 -12.37 -24.89
CA PRO A 268 -7.30 -11.07 -25.06
C PRO A 268 -7.47 -10.29 -23.74
N ALA A 269 -7.66 -10.97 -22.60
CA ALA A 269 -7.78 -10.33 -21.31
C ALA A 269 -6.43 -9.78 -20.85
N VAL A 270 -5.34 -10.51 -21.11
CA VAL A 270 -3.97 -10.03 -20.87
C VAL A 270 -3.63 -8.88 -21.82
N ALA A 271 -4.02 -8.95 -23.09
CA ALA A 271 -3.82 -7.87 -24.06
C ALA A 271 -4.50 -6.58 -23.60
N SER A 272 -5.78 -6.66 -23.21
CA SER A 272 -6.52 -5.50 -22.68
C SER A 272 -5.94 -4.98 -21.36
N MET A 273 -5.46 -5.87 -20.49
CA MET A 273 -4.75 -5.49 -19.26
C MET A 273 -3.46 -4.73 -19.57
N LEU A 274 -2.65 -5.22 -20.51
CA LEU A 274 -1.38 -4.60 -20.90
C LEU A 274 -1.59 -3.30 -21.66
N GLU A 275 -2.65 -3.17 -22.46
CA GLU A 275 -3.06 -1.91 -23.07
C GLU A 275 -3.38 -0.87 -22.00
N ARG A 276 -4.13 -1.25 -20.97
CA ARG A 276 -4.39 -0.38 -19.82
C ARG A 276 -3.10 -0.03 -19.08
N PHE A 277 -2.24 -1.01 -18.81
CA PHE A 277 -0.94 -0.78 -18.16
C PHE A 277 -0.07 0.19 -18.96
N ALA A 278 -0.01 0.06 -20.29
CA ALA A 278 0.74 0.96 -21.17
C ALA A 278 0.20 2.39 -21.11
N ASN A 279 -1.13 2.54 -21.12
CA ASN A 279 -1.80 3.83 -20.97
C ASN A 279 -1.53 4.46 -19.60
N GLU A 280 -1.63 3.68 -18.52
CA GLU A 280 -1.35 4.08 -17.14
C GLU A 280 0.13 4.49 -16.93
N ASN A 281 1.07 3.73 -17.51
CA ASN A 281 2.50 4.01 -17.43
C ASN A 281 2.87 5.28 -18.20
N SER A 282 2.23 5.57 -19.33
CA SER A 282 2.42 6.82 -20.09
C SER A 282 1.93 8.08 -19.35
N ILE A 283 1.08 7.90 -18.33
CA ILE A 283 0.48 8.96 -17.50
C ILE A 283 1.13 9.02 -16.11
N GLY A 284 1.97 8.02 -15.75
CA GLY A 284 2.63 7.92 -14.45
C GLY A 284 1.69 7.50 -13.32
N ASN A 285 0.62 6.75 -13.63
CA ASN A 285 -0.50 6.52 -12.73
C ASN A 285 -1.00 5.07 -12.80
N TYR A 286 -0.61 4.20 -11.87
CA TYR A 286 -1.02 2.78 -11.89
C TYR A 286 -2.46 2.60 -11.39
N GLY A 287 -3.15 1.51 -11.74
CA GLY A 287 -4.50 1.16 -11.27
C GLY A 287 -4.63 -0.32 -10.95
N VAL A 288 -5.33 -0.70 -9.87
CA VAL A 288 -5.70 -2.10 -9.64
C VAL A 288 -7.00 -2.37 -10.37
N TYR A 289 -6.99 -3.31 -11.30
CA TYR A 289 -8.20 -3.78 -11.96
C TYR A 289 -8.80 -4.98 -11.24
N VAL A 290 -10.10 -4.88 -10.98
CA VAL A 290 -10.91 -5.97 -10.45
C VAL A 290 -12.09 -6.17 -11.39
N GLY A 291 -12.17 -7.32 -12.04
CA GLY A 291 -13.18 -7.60 -13.07
C GLY A 291 -13.19 -9.05 -13.56
N ASN A 292 -13.89 -9.30 -14.67
CA ASN A 292 -13.86 -10.54 -15.44
C ASN A 292 -13.25 -10.29 -16.85
N GLU A 293 -13.19 -11.34 -17.64
CA GLU A 293 -12.68 -11.40 -19.02
C GLU A 293 -13.27 -10.39 -20.01
N THR A 294 -14.46 -9.84 -19.75
CA THR A 294 -15.18 -8.92 -20.68
C THR A 294 -15.64 -7.61 -20.04
N SER A 295 -15.53 -7.46 -18.72
CA SER A 295 -16.03 -6.32 -17.96
C SER A 295 -15.37 -6.20 -16.58
N GLY A 296 -15.01 -5.00 -16.16
CA GLY A 296 -14.43 -4.80 -14.83
C GLY A 296 -14.34 -3.34 -14.44
N LYS A 297 -13.96 -3.09 -13.18
CA LYS A 297 -13.74 -1.75 -12.65
C LYS A 297 -12.25 -1.53 -12.45
N VAL A 298 -11.68 -0.58 -13.19
CA VAL A 298 -10.37 -0.02 -12.89
C VAL A 298 -10.50 0.81 -11.62
N ARG A 299 -9.82 0.40 -10.54
CA ARG A 299 -9.65 1.23 -9.34
C ARG A 299 -8.27 1.85 -9.42
N ALA A 300 -8.21 3.14 -9.72
CA ALA A 300 -6.95 3.87 -9.81
C ALA A 300 -6.11 3.72 -8.53
N VAL A 301 -4.83 3.41 -8.67
CA VAL A 301 -3.77 3.50 -7.67
C VAL A 301 -3.16 4.87 -7.86
N ASN A 302 -3.91 5.91 -7.49
CA ASN A 302 -3.57 7.26 -7.94
C ASN A 302 -2.19 7.74 -7.44
N SER A 303 -1.19 7.76 -8.33
CA SER A 303 -0.08 8.71 -8.35
C SER A 303 -0.50 9.95 -9.17
N LYS A 304 -0.34 11.10 -8.54
CA LYS A 304 -0.86 12.41 -8.93
C LYS A 304 -0.24 12.95 -10.23
N GLY A 305 -1.05 13.68 -10.99
CA GLY A 305 -0.65 15.00 -11.53
C GLY A 305 -0.92 16.10 -10.51
#